data_AF-A0A0C4EFA6-F1
#
_entry.id   AF-A0A0C4EFA6-F1
#
_cell.length_a   1.000
_cell.length_b   1.000
_cell.length_c   1.000
_cell.angle_alpha   90.00
_cell.angle_beta   90.00
_cell.angle_gamma   90.00
#
_symmetry.space_group_name_H-M   'P 1'
#
loop_
_entity.id
_entity.type
_entity.pdbx_description
1 polymer ?
#
loop_
_entity_poly.entity_id
_entity_poly.type
_entity_poly.pdbx_seq_one_letter_code
_entity_poly.pdbx_strand_id
1 'polypeptide(L)'
;MAAVGDLIINVGSVGDSERIDANSHSLQDRIRYNILAATTDLALRVHESPQGKAHLVTVGKKIVNGARQHNRGDIIIYNDSEARFDHWVGFFLDKLRKDFPVVYLEEGMEDQAEAFVRRKKEYNVDRLEDFKPKRAATLHIHRTLVDNMVHAQGQKDKDGNQPQLARNTYEVLKFQMIIVIAHEIVHYLTSFLLGRFPNGDVCLTPPGLTVPRYEDSEAGRYWELTALGGLVEFWAVKNHKLGNRQSGEAYVFVNTRDETPGSRVCEAHIRDINSGCKQAH
;
A
#
# COMPACT_ATOMS: atom_id res chain seq x y z
N MET A 1 3.50 -6.55 -20.16
CA MET A 1 3.52 -5.39 -19.24
C MET A 1 4.92 -5.30 -18.65
N ALA A 2 5.46 -4.09 -18.50
CA ALA A 2 6.80 -3.88 -17.95
C ALA A 2 6.79 -4.08 -16.43
N ALA A 3 7.88 -4.65 -15.88
CA ALA A 3 8.10 -4.68 -14.43
C ALA A 3 8.08 -3.25 -13.85
N VAL A 4 7.86 -3.11 -12.54
CA VAL A 4 8.11 -1.84 -11.84
C VAL A 4 9.53 -1.37 -12.21
N GLY A 5 9.68 -0.09 -12.57
CA GLY A 5 10.99 0.51 -12.84
C GLY A 5 11.92 0.40 -11.62
N ASP A 6 13.14 0.94 -11.71
CA ASP A 6 14.18 0.79 -10.69
C ASP A 6 13.68 1.04 -9.26
N LEU A 7 13.31 -0.05 -8.57
CA LEU A 7 12.88 -0.04 -7.18
C LEU A 7 14.13 0.15 -6.31
N ILE A 8 14.09 1.18 -5.47
CA ILE A 8 15.17 1.47 -4.53
C ILE A 8 14.65 1.15 -3.14
N ILE A 9 15.32 0.22 -2.47
CA ILE A 9 15.02 -0.16 -1.09
C ILE A 9 16.16 0.29 -0.21
N ASN A 10 15.82 0.95 0.88
CA ASN A 10 16.75 1.40 1.92
C ASN A 10 16.37 0.69 3.22
N VAL A 11 17.36 0.18 3.96
CA VAL A 11 17.15 -0.42 5.29
C VAL A 11 17.68 0.52 6.35
N GLY A 12 16.85 0.80 7.35
CA GLY A 12 17.16 1.79 8.39
C GLY A 12 16.39 3.09 8.19
N SER A 13 16.63 4.05 9.08
CA SER A 13 15.97 5.35 9.08
C SER A 13 16.55 6.27 7.99
N VAL A 14 15.79 7.32 7.64
CA VAL A 14 16.24 8.36 6.70
C VAL A 14 17.50 9.04 7.23
N GLY A 15 18.65 8.81 6.57
CA GLY A 15 19.94 9.41 6.91
C GLY A 15 21.03 8.38 7.23
N ASP A 16 20.64 7.22 7.77
CA ASP A 16 21.53 6.12 8.18
C ASP A 16 21.13 4.79 7.51
N SER A 17 20.71 4.87 6.24
CA SER A 17 20.14 3.71 5.55
C SER A 17 21.12 3.02 4.61
N GLU A 18 21.15 1.69 4.65
CA GLU A 18 21.86 0.85 3.68
C GLU A 18 20.97 0.58 2.47
N ARG A 19 21.49 0.77 1.25
CA ARG A 19 20.73 0.52 0.01
C ARG A 19 20.76 -0.96 -0.34
N ILE A 20 19.56 -1.54 -0.49
CA ILE A 20 19.33 -2.86 -1.09
C ILE A 20 18.88 -2.68 -2.54
N ASP A 21 19.49 -3.44 -3.43
CA ASP A 21 19.06 -3.60 -4.81
C ASP A 21 19.10 -5.08 -5.26
N ALA A 22 18.66 -5.33 -6.50
CA ALA A 22 18.61 -6.66 -7.11
C ALA A 22 19.97 -7.37 -7.15
N ASN A 23 21.07 -6.62 -7.11
CA ASN A 23 22.45 -7.10 -7.22
C ASN A 23 23.16 -7.18 -5.86
N SER A 24 22.46 -6.98 -4.74
CA SER A 24 23.05 -7.08 -3.41
C SER A 24 23.81 -8.40 -3.22
N HIS A 25 24.99 -8.34 -2.59
CA HIS A 25 25.82 -9.52 -2.33
C HIS A 25 25.20 -10.46 -1.29
N SER A 26 24.39 -9.92 -0.37
CA SER A 26 23.67 -10.67 0.65
C SER A 26 22.48 -11.42 0.07
N LEU A 27 22.40 -12.74 0.34
CA LEU A 27 21.27 -13.56 -0.09
C LEU A 27 19.96 -13.08 0.53
N GLN A 28 19.97 -12.68 1.81
CA GLN A 28 18.77 -12.17 2.47
C GLN A 28 18.25 -10.90 1.82
N ASP A 29 19.16 -9.99 1.45
CA ASP A 29 18.77 -8.71 0.85
C ASP A 29 18.22 -8.89 -0.57
N ARG A 30 18.77 -9.84 -1.35
CA ARG A 30 18.16 -10.24 -2.62
C ARG A 30 16.75 -10.83 -2.43
N ILE A 31 16.54 -11.62 -1.38
CA ILE A 31 15.20 -12.18 -1.09
C ILE A 31 14.24 -11.05 -0.69
N ARG A 32 14.65 -10.14 0.20
CA ARG A 32 13.85 -8.95 0.58
C ARG A 32 13.48 -8.12 -0.64
N TYR A 33 14.46 -7.82 -1.49
CA TYR A 33 14.25 -7.10 -2.74
C TYR A 33 13.20 -7.78 -3.61
N ASN A 34 13.34 -9.09 -3.85
CA ASN A 34 12.43 -9.85 -4.70
C ASN A 34 11.00 -9.89 -4.13
N ILE A 35 10.86 -10.06 -2.81
CA ILE A 35 9.57 -10.01 -2.13
C ILE A 35 8.89 -8.66 -2.37
N LEU A 36 9.59 -7.57 -2.07
CA LEU A 36 9.04 -6.21 -2.18
C LEU A 36 8.76 -5.81 -3.62
N ALA A 37 9.64 -6.18 -4.56
CA ALA A 37 9.40 -5.96 -5.98
C ALA A 37 8.15 -6.70 -6.44
N ALA A 38 7.98 -7.97 -6.06
CA ALA A 38 6.82 -8.76 -6.44
C ALA A 38 5.51 -8.25 -5.83
N THR A 39 5.50 -7.89 -4.53
CA THR A 39 4.30 -7.36 -3.88
C THR A 39 3.95 -5.96 -4.39
N THR A 40 4.94 -5.12 -4.68
CA THR A 40 4.73 -3.80 -5.29
C THR A 40 4.15 -3.91 -6.70
N ASP A 41 4.68 -4.83 -7.52
CA ASP A 41 4.17 -5.09 -8.86
C ASP A 41 2.70 -5.54 -8.81
N LEU A 42 2.36 -6.44 -7.88
CA LEU A 42 0.99 -6.91 -7.70
C LEU A 42 0.06 -5.81 -7.17
N ALA A 43 0.50 -5.00 -6.20
CA ALA A 43 -0.27 -3.87 -5.69
C ALA A 43 -0.58 -2.83 -6.80
N LEU A 44 0.39 -2.53 -7.67
CA LEU A 44 0.15 -1.69 -8.84
C LEU A 44 -0.85 -2.34 -9.81
N ARG A 45 -0.76 -3.65 -10.05
CA ARG A 45 -1.73 -4.35 -10.92
C ARG A 45 -3.15 -4.32 -10.38
N VAL A 46 -3.34 -4.38 -9.05
CA VAL A 46 -4.66 -4.22 -8.42
C VAL A 46 -5.28 -2.90 -8.90
N HIS A 47 -4.53 -1.81 -8.82
CA HIS A 47 -4.96 -0.48 -9.24
C HIS A 47 -5.02 -0.28 -10.75
N GLU A 48 -4.15 -0.91 -11.52
CA GLU A 48 -4.10 -0.78 -12.99
C GLU A 48 -5.21 -1.55 -13.71
N SER A 49 -5.86 -2.48 -13.02
CA SER A 49 -7.03 -3.18 -13.52
C SER A 49 -8.20 -2.22 -13.83
N PRO A 50 -9.12 -2.56 -14.75
CA PRO A 50 -10.28 -1.71 -15.04
C PRO A 50 -11.10 -1.33 -13.79
N GLN A 51 -11.35 -2.28 -12.89
CA GLN A 51 -12.08 -2.02 -11.65
C GLN A 51 -11.24 -1.21 -10.67
N GLY A 52 -9.96 -1.56 -10.47
CA GLY A 52 -9.03 -0.79 -9.64
C GLY A 52 -8.93 0.68 -10.06
N LYS A 53 -8.80 0.95 -11.36
CA LYS A 53 -8.80 2.31 -11.91
C LYS A 53 -10.11 3.03 -11.64
N ALA A 54 -11.25 2.36 -11.82
CA ALA A 54 -12.56 2.96 -11.53
C ALA A 54 -12.72 3.33 -10.04
N HIS A 55 -12.20 2.50 -9.12
CA HIS A 55 -12.15 2.83 -7.70
C HIS A 55 -11.24 4.03 -7.43
N LEU A 56 -10.02 4.07 -8.00
CA LEU A 56 -9.12 5.22 -7.86
C LEU A 56 -9.71 6.52 -8.42
N VAL A 57 -10.44 6.45 -9.54
CA VAL A 57 -11.19 7.61 -10.07
C VAL A 57 -12.23 8.10 -9.06
N THR A 58 -12.96 7.17 -8.44
CA THR A 58 -13.97 7.49 -7.43
C THR A 58 -13.34 8.14 -6.19
N VAL A 59 -12.24 7.56 -5.69
CA VAL A 59 -11.50 8.11 -4.56
C VAL A 59 -10.90 9.47 -4.89
N GLY A 60 -10.27 9.62 -6.06
CA GLY A 60 -9.68 10.87 -6.53
C GLY A 60 -10.70 12.01 -6.63
N LYS A 61 -11.90 11.74 -7.17
CA LYS A 61 -13.00 12.71 -7.20
C LYS A 61 -13.41 13.14 -5.79
N LYS A 62 -13.51 12.20 -4.85
CA LYS A 62 -13.84 12.50 -3.45
C LYS A 62 -12.75 13.32 -2.77
N ILE A 63 -11.47 13.04 -3.03
CA ILE A 63 -10.35 13.85 -2.54
C ILE A 63 -10.48 15.31 -3.04
N VAL A 64 -10.64 15.51 -4.34
CA VAL A 64 -10.74 16.87 -4.89
C VAL A 64 -11.99 17.61 -4.38
N ASN A 65 -13.14 16.94 -4.37
CA ASN A 65 -14.39 17.55 -3.92
C ASN A 65 -14.40 17.83 -2.41
N GLY A 66 -13.86 16.93 -1.60
CA GLY A 66 -13.70 17.15 -0.17
C GLY A 66 -12.77 18.33 0.13
N ALA A 67 -11.67 18.47 -0.60
CA ALA A 67 -10.77 19.63 -0.45
C ALA A 67 -11.49 20.95 -0.80
N ARG A 68 -12.30 20.98 -1.88
CA ARG A 68 -13.12 22.15 -2.27
C ARG A 68 -14.13 22.52 -1.18
N GLN A 69 -14.85 21.53 -0.65
CA GLN A 69 -15.89 21.74 0.37
C GLN A 69 -15.33 22.30 1.68
N HIS A 70 -14.07 21.99 2.00
CA HIS A 70 -13.40 22.48 3.22
C HIS A 70 -12.56 23.74 2.98
N ASN A 71 -12.85 24.50 1.92
CA ASN A 71 -12.14 25.73 1.55
C ASN A 71 -10.61 25.57 1.39
N ARG A 72 -10.17 24.37 1.00
CA ARG A 72 -8.77 24.07 0.69
C ARG A 72 -8.51 24.09 -0.82
N GLY A 73 -9.06 25.09 -1.51
CA GLY A 73 -8.91 25.21 -2.97
C GLY A 73 -7.49 25.56 -3.41
N ASP A 74 -6.73 26.21 -2.54
CA ASP A 74 -5.36 26.65 -2.73
C ASP A 74 -4.34 25.51 -2.86
N ILE A 75 -4.66 24.34 -2.33
CA ILE A 75 -3.81 23.15 -2.44
C ILE A 75 -4.16 22.27 -3.65
N ILE A 76 -5.32 22.45 -4.27
CA ILE A 76 -5.76 21.57 -5.37
C ILE A 76 -4.97 21.89 -6.64
N ILE A 77 -4.19 20.92 -7.14
CA ILE A 77 -3.58 21.00 -8.47
C ILE A 77 -4.60 20.63 -9.54
N TYR A 78 -5.45 19.62 -9.26
CA TYR A 78 -6.41 19.13 -10.22
C TYR A 78 -7.37 20.24 -10.68
N ASN A 79 -7.18 20.71 -11.91
CA ASN A 79 -7.92 21.83 -12.49
C ASN A 79 -8.63 21.47 -13.82
N ASP A 80 -8.60 20.20 -14.22
CA ASP A 80 -9.28 19.70 -15.42
C ASP A 80 -10.76 19.33 -15.12
N SER A 81 -11.52 19.00 -16.16
CA SER A 81 -12.91 18.54 -16.07
C SER A 81 -13.04 17.17 -15.40
N GLU A 82 -14.15 16.88 -14.71
CA GLU A 82 -14.35 15.56 -14.10
C GLU A 82 -14.36 14.39 -15.10
N ALA A 83 -14.68 14.65 -16.37
CA ALA A 83 -14.66 13.66 -17.45
C ALA A 83 -13.24 13.16 -17.75
N ARG A 84 -12.20 13.92 -17.36
CA ARG A 84 -10.79 13.64 -17.60
C ARG A 84 -10.11 12.89 -16.46
N PHE A 85 -10.82 12.58 -15.37
CA PHE A 85 -10.24 11.92 -14.20
C PHE A 85 -9.61 10.56 -14.52
N ASP A 86 -10.25 9.76 -15.35
CA ASP A 86 -9.74 8.44 -15.76
C ASP A 86 -8.37 8.55 -16.45
N HIS A 87 -8.23 9.53 -17.35
CA HIS A 87 -6.94 9.83 -17.97
C HIS A 87 -5.86 10.18 -16.94
N TRP A 88 -6.18 11.04 -15.98
CA TRP A 88 -5.22 11.48 -14.97
C TRP A 88 -4.85 10.39 -13.97
N VAL A 89 -5.78 9.50 -13.62
CA VAL A 89 -5.49 8.28 -12.83
C VAL A 89 -4.57 7.34 -13.61
N GLY A 90 -4.84 7.14 -14.91
CA GLY A 90 -3.96 6.36 -15.79
C GLY A 90 -2.54 6.96 -15.84
N PHE A 91 -2.44 8.28 -16.03
CA PHE A 91 -1.17 9.01 -16.03
C PHE A 91 -0.41 8.88 -14.70
N PHE A 92 -1.13 8.98 -13.57
CA PHE A 92 -0.57 8.80 -12.24
C PHE A 92 0.01 7.39 -12.03
N LEU A 93 -0.73 6.34 -12.41
CA LEU A 93 -0.26 4.96 -12.31
C LEU A 93 0.95 4.71 -13.21
N ASP A 94 0.94 5.24 -14.43
CA ASP A 94 2.10 5.16 -15.34
C ASP A 94 3.35 5.82 -14.75
N LYS A 95 3.18 6.96 -14.06
CA LYS A 95 4.28 7.64 -13.35
C LYS A 95 4.80 6.79 -12.19
N LEU A 96 3.91 6.24 -11.36
CA LEU A 96 4.30 5.34 -10.26
C LEU A 96 5.02 4.09 -10.77
N ARG A 97 4.54 3.47 -11.85
CA ARG A 97 5.17 2.28 -12.42
C ARG A 97 6.60 2.55 -12.92
N LYS A 98 6.82 3.73 -13.50
CA LYS A 98 8.12 4.14 -14.08
C LYS A 98 9.13 4.63 -13.04
N ASP A 99 8.66 5.36 -12.03
CA ASP A 99 9.53 5.99 -11.02
C ASP A 99 8.94 5.78 -9.62
N PHE A 100 8.85 4.51 -9.23
CA PHE A 100 8.24 4.13 -7.95
C PHE A 100 8.99 4.80 -6.78
N PRO A 101 8.28 5.23 -5.72
CA PRO A 101 8.87 5.83 -4.54
C PRO A 101 9.98 4.98 -3.91
N VAL A 102 10.92 5.64 -3.23
CA VAL A 102 11.93 4.93 -2.43
C VAL A 102 11.22 4.23 -1.27
N VAL A 103 11.53 2.96 -1.08
CA VAL A 103 10.99 2.13 0.00
C VAL A 103 11.99 2.07 1.14
N TYR A 104 11.55 2.32 2.36
CA TYR A 104 12.32 2.19 3.59
C TYR A 104 11.80 1.01 4.40
N LEU A 105 12.70 0.13 4.83
CA LEU A 105 12.41 -0.90 5.83
C LEU A 105 12.80 -0.40 7.21
N GLU A 106 11.80 -0.05 8.00
CA GLU A 106 11.98 0.54 9.33
C GLU A 106 11.71 -0.47 10.45
N GLU A 107 12.48 -0.33 11.53
CA GLU A 107 12.22 -1.00 12.80
C GLU A 107 11.49 -0.03 13.73
N GLY A 108 10.61 -0.56 14.60
CA GLY A 108 9.96 0.25 15.64
C GLY A 108 9.07 1.36 15.11
N MET A 109 8.33 1.10 14.02
CA MET A 109 7.22 1.97 13.62
C MET A 109 6.20 2.04 14.76
N GLU A 110 5.55 3.20 14.94
CA GLU A 110 4.51 3.38 15.96
C GLU A 110 3.49 2.23 15.91
N ASP A 111 3.07 1.76 17.09
CA ASP A 111 2.69 0.37 17.42
C ASP A 111 1.64 -0.36 16.55
N GLN A 112 1.09 0.24 15.48
CA GLN A 112 0.07 -0.38 14.63
C GLN A 112 0.19 -0.12 13.12
N ALA A 113 1.16 0.67 12.65
CA ALA A 113 1.30 0.92 11.20
C ALA A 113 2.12 -0.17 10.50
N GLU A 114 1.51 -0.89 9.55
CA GLU A 114 2.21 -1.87 8.70
C GLU A 114 3.05 -1.18 7.61
N ALA A 115 2.57 -0.03 7.14
CA ALA A 115 3.29 0.91 6.30
C ALA A 115 2.75 2.33 6.50
N PHE A 116 3.48 3.32 5.99
CA PHE A 116 2.96 4.67 5.79
C PHE A 116 3.71 5.40 4.66
N VAL A 117 3.04 6.38 4.05
CA VAL A 117 3.67 7.37 3.16
C VAL A 117 4.16 8.59 3.94
N ARG A 118 5.45 8.92 3.81
CA ARG A 118 6.01 10.19 4.28
C ARG A 118 6.26 11.12 3.12
N ARG A 119 5.49 12.22 3.05
CA ARG A 119 5.76 13.27 2.07
C ARG A 119 7.02 14.06 2.39
N LYS A 120 7.67 14.54 1.33
CA LYS A 120 8.80 15.47 1.43
C LYS A 120 8.27 16.90 1.43
N LYS A 121 8.54 17.66 2.50
CA LYS A 121 7.96 18.99 2.74
C LYS A 121 8.31 19.99 1.62
N GLU A 122 9.48 19.83 1.03
CA GLU A 122 10.01 20.65 -0.04
C GLU A 122 9.42 20.33 -1.41
N TYR A 123 8.69 19.22 -1.55
CA TYR A 123 8.11 18.83 -2.83
C TYR A 123 6.75 19.49 -3.05
N ASN A 124 6.75 20.49 -3.92
CA ASN A 124 5.55 21.16 -4.40
C ASN A 124 5.61 21.22 -5.93
N VAL A 125 4.47 21.02 -6.57
CA VAL A 125 4.32 21.16 -8.02
C VAL A 125 3.03 21.92 -8.29
N ASP A 126 3.02 22.72 -9.36
CA ASP A 126 1.85 23.51 -9.76
C ASP A 126 1.00 22.80 -10.82
N ARG A 127 1.50 21.66 -11.33
CA ARG A 127 0.93 20.89 -12.44
C ARG A 127 1.04 19.40 -12.19
N LEU A 128 0.02 18.66 -12.61
CA LEU A 128 -0.02 17.19 -12.47
C LEU A 128 1.10 16.53 -13.28
N GLU A 129 1.47 17.08 -14.44
CA GLU A 129 2.50 16.53 -15.31
C GLU A 129 3.90 16.54 -14.68
N ASP A 130 4.14 17.49 -13.77
CA ASP A 130 5.40 17.67 -13.06
C ASP A 130 5.55 16.71 -11.87
N PHE A 131 4.51 15.93 -11.57
CA PHE A 131 4.56 14.91 -10.53
C PHE A 131 5.66 13.87 -10.78
N LYS A 132 6.46 13.62 -9.74
CA LYS A 132 7.61 12.72 -9.67
C LYS A 132 7.51 11.93 -8.36
N PRO A 133 6.98 10.69 -8.37
CA PRO A 133 6.64 9.98 -7.15
C PRO A 133 7.81 9.82 -6.16
N LYS A 134 9.00 9.49 -6.66
CA LYS A 134 10.24 9.34 -5.87
C LYS A 134 10.71 10.63 -5.17
N ARG A 135 10.33 11.79 -5.71
CA ARG A 135 10.58 13.10 -5.11
C ARG A 135 9.43 13.59 -4.23
N ALA A 136 8.22 13.12 -4.47
CA ALA A 136 7.04 13.54 -3.73
C ALA A 136 7.00 12.97 -2.31
N ALA A 137 7.33 11.68 -2.17
CA ALA A 137 7.25 11.00 -0.89
C ALA A 137 8.13 9.73 -0.86
N THR A 138 8.17 9.10 0.30
CA THR A 138 8.82 7.81 0.58
C THR A 138 7.80 6.85 1.18
N LEU A 139 7.92 5.57 0.83
CA LEU A 139 7.10 4.49 1.39
C LEU A 139 7.88 3.83 2.51
N HIS A 140 7.32 3.77 3.71
CA HIS A 140 7.94 3.13 4.87
C HIS A 140 7.16 1.86 5.17
N ILE A 141 7.83 0.72 5.27
CA ILE A 141 7.22 -0.58 5.50
C ILE A 141 7.86 -1.18 6.74
N HIS A 142 7.03 -1.77 7.59
CA HIS A 142 7.49 -2.40 8.82
C HIS A 142 8.40 -3.59 8.50
N ARG A 143 9.67 -3.51 8.89
CA ARG A 143 10.69 -4.51 8.53
C ARG A 143 10.32 -5.92 8.96
N THR A 144 9.75 -6.09 10.15
CA THR A 144 9.27 -7.40 10.66
C THR A 144 8.33 -8.11 9.69
N LEU A 145 7.49 -7.39 8.94
CA LEU A 145 6.57 -8.00 7.98
C LEU A 145 7.35 -8.69 6.84
N VAL A 146 8.36 -7.99 6.29
CA VAL A 146 9.24 -8.53 5.25
C VAL A 146 10.12 -9.65 5.79
N ASP A 147 10.69 -9.48 6.98
CA ASP A 147 11.55 -10.50 7.60
C ASP A 147 10.78 -11.78 7.93
N ASN A 148 9.50 -11.67 8.30
CA ASN A 148 8.62 -12.83 8.46
C ASN A 148 8.35 -13.55 7.12
N MET A 149 8.22 -12.81 6.01
CA MET A 149 8.11 -13.41 4.68
C MET A 149 9.39 -14.13 4.26
N VAL A 150 10.56 -13.50 4.48
CA VAL A 150 11.88 -14.12 4.24
C VAL A 150 12.00 -15.40 5.05
N HIS A 151 11.64 -15.36 6.33
CA HIS A 151 11.68 -16.52 7.21
C HIS A 151 10.78 -17.65 6.70
N ALA A 152 9.51 -17.35 6.38
CA ALA A 152 8.56 -18.32 5.87
C ALA A 152 9.04 -18.96 4.55
N GLN A 153 9.61 -18.18 3.63
CA GLN A 153 10.17 -18.66 2.37
C GLN A 153 11.41 -19.56 2.56
N GLY A 154 12.21 -19.26 3.59
CA GLY A 154 13.45 -19.98 3.90
C GLY A 154 13.26 -21.31 4.64
N GLN A 155 12.09 -21.59 5.21
CA GLN A 155 11.86 -22.85 5.93
C GLN A 155 11.88 -24.07 5.01
N LYS A 156 12.56 -25.13 5.46
CA LYS A 156 12.67 -26.42 4.79
C LYS A 156 12.40 -27.54 5.79
N ASP A 157 11.65 -28.55 5.38
CA ASP A 157 11.50 -29.79 6.12
C ASP A 157 12.70 -30.72 5.89
N LYS A 158 12.64 -31.93 6.46
CA LYS A 158 13.73 -32.93 6.38
C LYS A 158 14.03 -33.38 4.95
N ASP A 159 13.07 -33.25 4.04
CA ASP A 159 13.18 -33.64 2.65
C ASP A 159 13.57 -32.45 1.75
N GLY A 160 13.82 -31.27 2.35
CA GLY A 160 14.15 -30.04 1.63
C GLY A 160 12.93 -29.36 0.99
N ASN A 161 11.71 -29.78 1.30
CA ASN A 161 10.48 -29.14 0.83
C ASN A 161 10.07 -28.01 1.78
N GLN A 162 9.31 -27.03 1.28
CA GLN A 162 8.78 -25.99 2.17
C GLN A 162 7.59 -26.55 2.95
N PRO A 163 7.59 -26.50 4.30
CA PRO A 163 6.47 -26.97 5.09
C PRO A 163 5.17 -26.24 4.74
N GLN A 164 4.03 -26.94 4.75
CA GLN A 164 2.73 -26.34 4.41
C GLN A 164 2.40 -25.11 5.25
N LEU A 165 2.71 -25.14 6.55
CA LEU A 165 2.52 -24.00 7.45
C LEU A 165 3.30 -22.77 6.97
N ALA A 166 4.57 -22.95 6.62
CA ALA A 166 5.42 -21.87 6.15
C ALA A 166 4.94 -21.31 4.80
N ARG A 167 4.49 -22.19 3.90
CA ARG A 167 3.86 -21.77 2.64
C ARG A 167 2.60 -20.95 2.86
N ASN A 168 1.69 -21.41 3.74
CA ASN A 168 0.46 -20.68 4.05
C ASN A 168 0.75 -19.32 4.69
N THR A 169 1.70 -19.26 5.64
CA THR A 169 2.13 -18.01 6.26
C THR A 169 2.69 -17.04 5.22
N TYR A 170 3.51 -17.51 4.28
CA TYR A 170 4.03 -16.66 3.20
C TYR A 170 2.91 -16.10 2.33
N GLU A 171 1.93 -16.92 1.93
CA GLU A 171 0.81 -16.47 1.09
C GLU A 171 -0.06 -15.41 1.78
N VAL A 172 -0.34 -15.57 3.07
CA VAL A 172 -1.12 -14.57 3.83
C VAL A 172 -0.33 -13.27 4.02
N LEU A 173 0.95 -13.34 4.38
CA LEU A 173 1.81 -12.16 4.49
C LEU A 173 1.97 -11.43 3.14
N LYS A 174 2.06 -12.18 2.04
CA LYS A 174 2.11 -11.62 0.70
C LYS A 174 0.82 -10.86 0.37
N PHE A 175 -0.33 -11.44 0.69
CA PHE A 175 -1.62 -10.80 0.52
C PHE A 175 -1.72 -9.51 1.35
N GLN A 176 -1.35 -9.58 2.63
CA GLN A 176 -1.25 -8.42 3.52
C GLN A 176 -0.41 -7.30 2.91
N MET A 177 0.83 -7.60 2.50
CA MET A 177 1.73 -6.63 1.89
C MET A 177 1.16 -6.00 0.60
N ILE A 178 0.45 -6.78 -0.22
CA ILE A 178 -0.20 -6.25 -1.44
C ILE A 178 -1.28 -5.23 -1.07
N ILE A 179 -2.15 -5.55 -0.10
CA ILE A 179 -3.22 -4.64 0.33
C ILE A 179 -2.62 -3.39 0.97
N VAL A 180 -1.63 -3.52 1.84
CA VAL A 180 -0.93 -2.39 2.47
C VAL A 180 -0.30 -1.47 1.44
N ILE A 181 0.47 -2.00 0.47
CA ILE A 181 1.09 -1.15 -0.57
C ILE A 181 0.01 -0.53 -1.45
N ALA A 182 -1.06 -1.25 -1.78
CA ALA A 182 -2.18 -0.73 -2.55
C ALA A 182 -2.90 0.40 -1.81
N HIS A 183 -3.12 0.26 -0.50
CA HIS A 183 -3.63 1.31 0.38
C HIS A 183 -2.73 2.55 0.32
N GLU A 184 -1.41 2.38 0.50
CA GLU A 184 -0.47 3.50 0.49
C GLU A 184 -0.38 4.21 -0.88
N ILE A 185 -0.59 3.49 -2.00
CA ILE A 185 -0.70 4.10 -3.34
C ILE A 185 -1.83 5.15 -3.41
N VAL A 186 -2.90 4.99 -2.62
CA VAL A 186 -3.98 5.97 -2.55
C VAL A 186 -3.50 7.27 -1.90
N HIS A 187 -2.60 7.22 -0.93
CA HIS A 187 -1.96 8.42 -0.36
C HIS A 187 -1.07 9.14 -1.36
N TYR A 188 -0.41 8.39 -2.25
CA TYR A 188 0.29 8.99 -3.39
C TYR A 188 -0.69 9.67 -4.37
N LEU A 189 -1.89 9.13 -4.58
CA LEU A 189 -2.93 9.78 -5.40
C LEU A 189 -3.37 11.11 -4.77
N THR A 190 -3.58 11.15 -3.46
CA THR A 190 -3.84 12.40 -2.73
C THR A 190 -2.70 13.42 -2.94
N SER A 191 -1.46 12.94 -3.03
CA SER A 191 -0.28 13.79 -3.30
C SER A 191 -0.24 14.35 -4.70
N PHE A 192 -0.58 13.50 -5.66
CA PHE A 192 -0.71 13.88 -7.06
C PHE A 192 -1.77 14.97 -7.24
N LEU A 193 -2.94 14.84 -6.62
CA LEU A 193 -4.08 15.75 -6.85
C LEU A 193 -4.01 17.07 -6.08
N LEU A 194 -3.36 17.09 -4.91
CA LEU A 194 -3.42 18.21 -3.95
C LEU A 194 -2.07 18.90 -3.68
N GLY A 195 -1.03 18.66 -4.47
CA GLY A 195 0.17 19.51 -4.66
C GLY A 195 0.97 20.13 -3.54
N ARG A 196 0.33 20.86 -2.63
CA ARG A 196 0.95 21.61 -1.54
C ARG A 196 0.23 21.33 -0.24
N PHE A 197 0.97 21.05 0.82
CA PHE A 197 0.40 20.97 2.17
C PHE A 197 1.15 21.99 3.04
N PRO A 198 0.57 23.16 3.30
CA PRO A 198 1.17 24.10 4.22
C PRO A 198 1.34 23.38 5.57
N ASN A 199 2.56 23.35 6.08
CA ASN A 199 3.01 22.71 7.35
C ASN A 199 3.51 21.27 7.28
N GLY A 200 3.39 20.59 6.13
CA GLY A 200 3.85 19.20 6.01
C GLY A 200 3.05 18.22 6.87
N ASP A 201 1.81 18.59 7.23
CA ASP A 201 0.89 17.70 7.92
C ASP A 201 0.61 16.46 7.06
N VAL A 202 0.61 15.32 7.75
CA VAL A 202 0.38 13.98 7.21
C VAL A 202 -0.90 14.02 6.39
N CYS A 203 -0.83 13.43 5.19
CA CYS A 203 -1.89 13.23 4.21
C CYS A 203 -3.31 13.49 4.77
N LEU A 204 -3.73 14.76 4.78
CA LEU A 204 -5.08 15.10 5.20
C LEU A 204 -6.00 14.69 4.06
N THR A 205 -6.36 13.41 4.07
CA THR A 205 -7.58 12.95 3.41
C THR A 205 -8.67 13.95 3.80
N PRO A 206 -9.31 14.61 2.83
CA PRO A 206 -10.27 15.65 3.17
C PRO A 206 -11.34 15.12 4.13
N PRO A 207 -11.81 15.94 5.09
CA PRO A 207 -12.83 15.51 6.02
C PRO A 207 -14.08 15.02 5.26
N GLY A 208 -14.68 13.92 5.71
CA GLY A 208 -15.83 13.27 5.05
C GLY A 208 -15.50 11.99 4.26
N LEU A 209 -14.22 11.63 4.16
CA LEU A 209 -13.74 10.27 3.84
C LEU A 209 -13.48 9.50 5.14
N THR A 210 -14.45 9.54 6.06
CA THR A 210 -14.39 8.76 7.29
C THR A 210 -14.96 7.38 7.04
N VAL A 211 -14.24 6.37 7.53
CA VAL A 211 -14.81 5.04 7.69
C VAL A 211 -15.43 5.03 9.09
N PRO A 212 -16.69 4.59 9.28
CA PRO A 212 -17.27 4.48 10.62
C PRO A 212 -16.29 3.77 11.58
N ARG A 213 -16.21 4.14 12.88
CA ARG A 213 -15.20 3.65 13.87
C ARG A 213 -13.77 4.19 13.75
N TYR A 214 -13.37 4.76 12.61
CA TYR A 214 -12.10 5.47 12.51
C TYR A 214 -12.39 6.97 12.33
N GLU A 215 -12.14 7.74 13.39
CA GLU A 215 -12.36 9.20 13.39
C GLU A 215 -11.40 9.93 12.43
N ASP A 216 -10.31 9.27 12.07
CA ASP A 216 -9.34 9.77 11.11
C ASP A 216 -9.83 9.54 9.68
N SER A 217 -10.02 10.63 8.93
CA SER A 217 -10.28 10.56 7.50
C SER A 217 -9.04 9.98 6.81
N GLU A 218 -9.19 8.84 6.15
CA GLU A 218 -8.06 8.08 5.62
C GLU A 218 -8.45 7.46 4.26
N ALA A 219 -7.84 7.96 3.19
CA ALA A 219 -8.22 7.68 1.81
C ALA A 219 -8.04 6.20 1.41
N GLY A 220 -7.02 5.54 1.96
CA GLY A 220 -6.72 4.14 1.75
C GLY A 220 -7.81 3.23 2.30
N ARG A 221 -8.32 3.48 3.51
CA ARG A 221 -9.46 2.77 4.10
C ARG A 221 -10.73 2.97 3.28
N TYR A 222 -10.96 4.18 2.77
CA TYR A 222 -12.09 4.40 1.86
C TYR A 222 -11.93 3.61 0.55
N TRP A 223 -10.71 3.52 0.01
CA TRP A 223 -10.40 2.64 -1.10
C TRP A 223 -10.65 1.18 -0.75
N GLU A 224 -10.18 0.68 0.40
CA GLU A 224 -10.44 -0.70 0.84
C GLU A 224 -11.93 -1.01 0.91
N LEU A 225 -12.72 -0.14 1.55
CA LEU A 225 -14.18 -0.31 1.61
C LEU A 225 -14.82 -0.44 0.23
N THR A 226 -14.37 0.38 -0.73
CA THR A 226 -15.00 0.45 -2.05
C THR A 226 -14.46 -0.58 -3.02
N ALA A 227 -13.20 -0.97 -2.91
CA ALA A 227 -12.51 -1.89 -3.81
C ALA A 227 -12.49 -3.33 -3.30
N LEU A 228 -12.45 -3.55 -1.98
CA LEU A 228 -12.40 -4.88 -1.36
C LEU A 228 -13.72 -5.26 -0.66
N GLY A 229 -14.72 -4.37 -0.72
CA GLY A 229 -16.01 -4.56 -0.07
C GLY A 229 -15.97 -4.44 1.46
N GLY A 230 -14.86 -4.00 2.05
CA GLY A 230 -14.69 -3.84 3.49
C GLY A 230 -13.23 -3.56 3.88
N LEU A 231 -12.99 -3.26 5.15
CA LEU A 231 -11.63 -3.11 5.66
C LEU A 231 -11.00 -4.48 5.91
N VAL A 232 -9.75 -4.67 5.49
CA VAL A 232 -9.03 -5.92 5.71
C VAL A 232 -8.10 -5.77 6.91
N GLU A 233 -8.32 -6.57 7.94
CA GLU A 233 -7.52 -6.55 9.18
C GLU A 233 -6.94 -7.94 9.45
N PHE A 234 -5.73 -7.99 10.03
CA PHE A 234 -4.98 -9.21 10.30
C PHE A 234 -4.88 -9.45 11.80
N TRP A 235 -5.47 -10.55 12.27
CA TRP A 235 -5.56 -10.85 13.70
C TRP A 235 -4.61 -11.97 14.10
N ALA A 236 -3.79 -11.73 15.12
CA ALA A 236 -2.91 -12.74 15.66
C ALA A 236 -3.70 -13.91 16.27
N VAL A 237 -3.33 -15.13 15.91
CA VAL A 237 -3.87 -16.35 16.50
C VAL A 237 -3.12 -16.64 17.81
N LYS A 238 -3.89 -16.79 18.90
CA LYS A 238 -3.35 -17.13 20.21
C LYS A 238 -2.65 -18.49 20.15
N ASN A 239 -1.46 -18.59 20.75
CA ASN A 239 -0.65 -19.82 20.79
C ASN A 239 -0.24 -20.36 19.40
N HIS A 240 -0.15 -19.49 18.39
CA HIS A 240 0.32 -19.91 17.07
C HIS A 240 1.75 -20.45 17.13
N LYS A 241 2.04 -21.56 16.41
CA LYS A 241 3.35 -22.25 16.45
C LYS A 241 4.53 -21.37 16.03
N LEU A 242 4.26 -20.33 15.24
CA LEU A 242 5.28 -19.36 14.78
C LEU A 242 5.45 -18.15 15.72
N GLY A 243 4.68 -18.05 16.81
CA GLY A 243 4.72 -16.90 17.72
C GLY A 243 4.51 -15.58 16.99
N ASN A 244 5.43 -14.62 17.16
CA ASN A 244 5.41 -13.30 16.51
C ASN A 244 5.74 -13.33 15.02
N ARG A 245 6.08 -14.51 14.46
CA ARG A 245 6.33 -14.70 13.02
C ARG A 245 5.11 -15.21 12.27
N GLN A 246 3.94 -15.25 12.92
CA GLN A 246 2.70 -15.62 12.28
C GLN A 246 2.21 -14.51 11.34
N SER A 247 1.43 -14.91 10.34
CA SER A 247 0.69 -13.99 9.46
C SER A 247 -0.62 -13.49 10.05
N GLY A 248 -1.04 -14.07 11.19
CA GLY A 248 -2.41 -13.95 11.66
C GLY A 248 -3.42 -14.57 10.70
N GLU A 249 -4.69 -14.28 10.95
CA GLU A 249 -5.81 -14.57 10.06
C GLU A 249 -6.39 -13.26 9.52
N ALA A 250 -6.67 -13.23 8.22
CA ALA A 250 -7.25 -12.09 7.55
C ALA A 250 -8.79 -12.08 7.70
N TYR A 251 -9.34 -10.92 8.05
CA TYR A 251 -10.77 -10.68 8.17
C TYR A 251 -11.17 -9.44 7.38
N VAL A 252 -12.33 -9.48 6.73
CA VAL A 252 -12.95 -8.34 6.08
C VAL A 252 -14.12 -7.81 6.91
N PHE A 253 -14.15 -6.51 7.16
CA PHE A 253 -15.19 -5.81 7.91
C PHE A 253 -15.97 -4.91 6.97
N VAL A 254 -17.13 -5.41 6.51
CA VAL A 254 -18.03 -4.73 5.55
C VAL A 254 -18.71 -3.51 6.16
N ASN A 255 -18.92 -3.55 7.48
CA ASN A 255 -19.37 -2.42 8.25
C ASN A 255 -18.46 -2.30 9.46
N THR A 256 -17.92 -1.12 9.66
CA THR A 256 -16.93 -0.85 10.69
C THR A 256 -17.56 -0.39 11.99
N ARG A 257 -18.90 -0.39 12.13
CA ARG A 257 -19.54 -0.23 13.45
C ARG A 257 -19.12 -1.36 14.41
N ASP A 258 -18.92 -1.01 15.68
CA ASP A 258 -18.29 -1.83 16.74
C ASP A 258 -18.87 -3.24 16.95
N GLU A 259 -20.05 -3.52 16.41
CA GLU A 259 -20.77 -4.79 16.60
C GLU A 259 -20.78 -5.69 15.36
N THR A 260 -20.23 -5.25 14.23
CA THR A 260 -20.29 -6.07 13.00
C THR A 260 -19.22 -7.15 13.04
N PRO A 261 -19.57 -8.45 13.00
CA PRO A 261 -18.58 -9.51 12.93
C PRO A 261 -17.82 -9.44 11.60
N GLY A 262 -16.49 -9.47 11.67
CA GLY A 262 -15.64 -9.62 10.49
C GLY A 262 -15.84 -11.00 9.87
N SER A 263 -15.80 -11.07 8.55
CA SER A 263 -15.81 -12.33 7.81
C SER A 263 -14.39 -12.75 7.50
N ARG A 264 -14.02 -13.99 7.79
CA ARG A 264 -12.68 -14.48 7.43
C ARG A 264 -12.50 -14.45 5.92
N VAL A 265 -11.38 -13.89 5.45
CA VAL A 265 -11.03 -13.89 4.03
C VAL A 265 -10.72 -15.32 3.60
N CYS A 266 -11.41 -15.80 2.57
CA CYS A 266 -11.23 -17.17 2.10
C CYS A 266 -9.91 -17.33 1.34
N GLU A 267 -9.33 -18.54 1.39
CA GLU A 267 -8.04 -18.81 0.71
C GLU A 267 -8.10 -18.58 -0.80
N ALA A 268 -9.26 -18.81 -1.42
CA ALA A 268 -9.45 -18.56 -2.84
C ALA A 268 -9.25 -17.08 -3.17
N HIS A 269 -9.79 -16.17 -2.35
CA HIS A 269 -9.62 -14.73 -2.53
C HIS A 269 -8.16 -14.29 -2.34
N ILE A 270 -7.46 -14.84 -1.34
CA ILE A 270 -6.03 -14.60 -1.12
C ILE A 270 -5.21 -15.01 -2.36
N ARG A 271 -5.47 -16.21 -2.90
CA ARG A 271 -4.76 -16.71 -4.11
C ARG A 271 -5.09 -15.87 -5.35
N ASP A 272 -6.34 -15.44 -5.48
CA ASP A 272 -6.81 -14.61 -6.58
C ASP A 272 -6.05 -13.27 -6.63
N ILE A 273 -5.86 -12.61 -5.49
CA ILE A 273 -5.04 -11.40 -5.37
C ILE A 273 -3.55 -11.70 -5.56
N ASN A 274 -3.02 -12.75 -4.92
CA ASN A 274 -1.59 -13.11 -5.00
C ASN A 274 -1.12 -13.53 -6.40
N SER A 275 -2.04 -13.98 -7.26
CA SER A 275 -1.78 -14.35 -8.65
C SER A 275 -1.96 -13.18 -9.62
N GLY A 276 -2.59 -12.09 -9.19
CA GLY A 276 -3.00 -10.98 -10.06
C GLY A 276 -4.06 -11.39 -11.09
N CYS A 277 -4.74 -12.53 -10.90
CA CYS A 277 -5.72 -13.07 -11.84
C CYS A 277 -7.13 -12.51 -11.65
N LYS A 278 -7.45 -11.94 -10.48
CA LYS A 278 -8.73 -11.28 -10.22
C LYS A 278 -8.56 -9.95 -9.50
N GLN A 279 -9.49 -9.07 -9.82
CA GLN A 279 -9.57 -7.69 -9.37
C GLN A 279 -10.25 -7.65 -7.99
N ALA A 280 -9.94 -6.63 -7.20
CA ALA A 280 -10.58 -6.35 -5.93
C ALA A 280 -12.13 -6.32 -6.13
N HIS A 281 -12.87 -6.97 -5.21
CA HIS A 281 -14.31 -7.24 -5.33
C HIS A 281 -15.17 -6.24 -4.56
#